data_AF-A0A9W6TMB5-F1
#
_entry.id   AF-A0A9W6TMB5-F1
#
_cell.length_a   1.000
_cell.length_b   1.000
_cell.length_c   1.000
_cell.angle_alpha   90.00
_cell.angle_beta   90.00
_cell.angle_gamma   90.00
#
_symmetry.space_group_name_H-M   'P 1'
#
loop_
_entity.id
_entity.type
_entity.pdbx_description
1 polymer ?
#
loop_
_entity_poly.entity_id
_entity_poly.type
_entity_poly.pdbx_seq_one_letter_code
_entity_poly.pdbx_strand_id
1 'polypeptide(L)'
;MPRWSSTLLPTVVLATLAPVQVNAAAANQMDFAACPVRHTPEYYCCEYSETTKVLYTKYNRPAGGDFESYYVDGWSKERQVNFPYVMYHPSTQEFYYDKPDTVCRVQAVADTKTGKLTEELQCADTNSSLAAASQDSTVFWTYAANVRNNNATFPVGATCYSLMLRDGTVDSDLKDACMSTSTTATPRFTTFTETPLVIIYLLYLAFFVVLGGWTVYKNYMQKTNKSVNEMSKKLIATPSRAVAGNANGRHTSVRASDTRMQIEAADNILQTGFSNSPLGSFVFGCVVLASLALNVLLIIIICDYYGNFDPLLFDVTEDNALVFIVVWIVTCVWFVIIVANQDRIYNFFRLRVPLDKCQFVYMLKRDDTEVLLADRSGVSDFVAKVENFFASKGKLSGYRTTMPVVEVDGLRIVEFQHLRYVYEETEQRFVPGAVALGRTYDDMQNEASGLSDTEAKHRINTVGPNSVDVEMPSLPVSMAHEFFTLFYIYQIMCYYVWY
;
A
#
# COMPACT_ATOMS: atom_id res chain seq x y z
N MET A 1 -3.05 -4.12 25.81
CA MET A 1 -1.85 -4.43 24.98
C MET A 1 -1.34 -3.12 24.38
N PRO A 2 -0.06 -2.75 24.54
CA PRO A 2 0.38 -1.42 24.17
C PRO A 2 0.47 -1.34 22.63
N ARG A 3 -0.43 -0.57 22.03
CA ARG A 3 -0.34 -0.15 20.63
C ARG A 3 0.97 0.62 20.48
N TRP A 4 1.90 0.03 19.74
CA TRP A 4 3.14 0.70 19.37
C TRP A 4 2.78 2.01 18.67
N SER A 5 3.31 3.08 19.24
CA SER A 5 3.30 4.43 18.72
C SER A 5 3.74 4.40 17.26
N SER A 6 2.92 5.02 16.42
CA SER A 6 3.13 5.32 15.01
C SER A 6 4.22 6.39 14.81
N THR A 7 5.35 6.22 15.50
CA THR A 7 6.59 6.95 15.32
C THR A 7 7.45 6.17 14.35
N LEU A 8 7.16 6.35 13.06
CA LEU A 8 8.13 6.37 11.96
C LEU A 8 7.37 6.77 10.69
N LEU A 9 7.94 7.75 9.98
CA LEU A 9 7.53 8.36 8.70
C LEU A 9 6.61 9.60 8.80
N PRO A 10 7.00 10.70 8.11
CA PRO A 10 7.38 10.64 6.71
C PRO A 10 8.76 11.24 6.40
N THR A 11 9.68 10.40 5.95
CA THR A 11 10.82 10.79 5.13
C THR A 11 10.86 9.87 3.90
N VAL A 12 9.80 9.89 3.10
CA VAL A 12 9.83 9.45 1.70
C VAL A 12 8.91 10.35 0.88
N VAL A 13 9.14 11.66 0.88
CA VAL A 13 8.72 12.56 -0.21
C VAL A 13 9.70 13.74 -0.25
N LEU A 14 10.88 13.50 -0.81
CA LEU A 14 11.72 14.51 -1.47
C LEU A 14 12.83 13.78 -2.22
N ALA A 15 12.42 13.00 -3.22
CA ALA A 15 13.28 12.50 -4.28
C ALA A 15 12.46 12.39 -5.57
N THR A 16 11.77 13.46 -5.93
CA THR A 16 11.37 13.69 -7.32
C THR A 16 11.79 15.12 -7.68
N LEU A 17 12.47 15.25 -8.83
CA LEU A 17 12.97 16.46 -9.47
C LEU A 17 14.40 16.91 -9.12
N ALA A 18 15.36 16.05 -9.44
CA ALA A 18 16.52 16.49 -10.22
C ALA A 18 16.80 15.42 -11.29
N PRO A 19 16.80 15.76 -12.60
CA PRO A 19 17.40 14.89 -13.59
C PRO A 19 18.90 15.07 -13.43
N VAL A 20 19.49 14.45 -12.41
CA VAL A 20 20.91 14.19 -12.47
C VAL A 20 21.03 12.99 -13.39
N GLN A 21 21.21 13.26 -14.69
CA GLN A 21 21.99 12.38 -15.54
C GLN A 21 23.34 12.20 -14.84
N VAL A 22 23.40 11.26 -13.91
CA VAL A 22 24.65 10.58 -13.62
C VAL A 22 24.85 9.73 -14.87
N ASN A 23 25.46 10.32 -15.89
CA ASN A 23 26.18 9.56 -16.91
C ASN A 23 27.35 8.89 -16.18
N ALA A 24 27.05 7.93 -15.29
CA ALA A 24 27.93 6.80 -15.16
C ALA A 24 27.96 6.23 -16.58
N ALA A 25 29.16 6.16 -17.18
CA ALA A 25 29.32 5.38 -18.39
C ALA A 25 28.60 4.07 -18.14
N ALA A 26 27.61 3.74 -18.98
CA ALA A 26 26.88 2.48 -18.86
C ALA A 26 27.94 1.41 -18.64
N ALA A 27 27.83 0.65 -17.53
CA ALA A 27 28.76 -0.44 -17.24
C ALA A 27 28.96 -1.20 -18.55
N ASN A 28 30.19 -1.28 -19.03
CA ASN A 28 30.41 -1.87 -20.33
C ASN A 28 29.89 -3.31 -20.21
N GLN A 29 29.11 -3.79 -21.17
CA GLN A 29 28.56 -5.14 -21.09
C GLN A 29 29.70 -6.17 -20.89
N MET A 30 30.90 -5.84 -21.39
CA MET A 30 32.15 -6.56 -21.20
C MET A 30 32.70 -6.55 -19.76
N ASP A 31 32.15 -5.80 -18.82
CA ASP A 31 32.60 -5.76 -17.42
C ASP A 31 31.98 -6.89 -16.58
N PHE A 32 30.92 -7.53 -17.09
CA PHE A 32 30.28 -8.68 -16.45
C PHE A 32 30.95 -9.97 -16.89
N ALA A 33 31.41 -10.78 -15.92
CA ALA A 33 32.06 -12.06 -16.20
C ALA A 33 31.18 -12.96 -17.07
N ALA A 34 29.87 -13.00 -16.81
CA ALA A 34 28.87 -13.78 -17.54
C ALA A 34 28.38 -13.16 -18.86
N CYS A 35 29.06 -12.15 -19.40
CA CYS A 35 28.64 -11.50 -20.64
C CYS A 35 28.80 -12.43 -21.85
N PRO A 36 27.73 -12.72 -22.60
CA PRO A 36 27.75 -13.47 -23.86
C PRO A 36 28.87 -13.07 -24.83
N VAL A 37 29.15 -11.77 -24.92
CA VAL A 37 30.13 -11.18 -25.86
C VAL A 37 31.58 -11.58 -25.52
N ARG A 38 31.89 -11.89 -24.25
CA ARG A 38 33.21 -12.41 -23.84
C ARG A 38 33.42 -13.89 -24.19
N HIS A 39 32.38 -14.60 -24.61
CA HIS A 39 32.40 -16.06 -24.74
C HIS A 39 32.51 -16.54 -26.18
N THR A 40 32.92 -15.65 -27.11
CA THR A 40 33.03 -15.95 -28.55
C THR A 40 31.82 -16.76 -29.05
N PRO A 41 30.60 -16.20 -28.93
CA PRO A 41 29.39 -16.95 -29.21
C PRO A 41 29.36 -17.38 -30.67
N GLU A 42 28.97 -18.63 -30.91
CA GLU A 42 28.72 -19.12 -32.27
C GLU A 42 27.23 -18.98 -32.57
N TYR A 43 26.90 -18.39 -33.71
CA TYR A 43 25.52 -18.17 -34.13
C TYR A 43 25.11 -19.21 -35.17
N TYR A 44 23.92 -19.77 -34.98
CA TYR A 44 23.33 -20.78 -35.87
C TYR A 44 21.91 -20.38 -36.22
N CYS A 45 21.55 -20.56 -37.48
CA CYS A 45 20.19 -20.38 -37.94
C CYS A 45 19.56 -21.73 -38.22
N CYS A 46 18.46 -22.04 -37.53
CA CYS A 46 17.72 -23.28 -37.72
C CYS A 46 16.41 -23.00 -38.44
N GLU A 47 16.20 -23.69 -39.56
CA GLU A 47 14.98 -23.65 -40.36
C GLU A 47 14.10 -24.86 -40.03
N TYR A 48 12.83 -24.60 -39.71
CA TYR A 48 11.83 -25.61 -39.34
C TYR A 48 10.80 -25.88 -40.44
N SER A 49 10.51 -24.84 -41.21
CA SER A 49 9.60 -24.79 -42.35
C SER A 49 10.09 -23.69 -43.28
N GLU A 50 9.54 -23.61 -44.50
CA GLU A 50 9.87 -22.55 -45.47
C GLU A 50 9.65 -21.13 -44.92
N THR A 51 8.87 -20.97 -43.84
CA THR A 51 8.45 -19.69 -43.27
C THR A 51 8.98 -19.41 -41.86
N THR A 52 9.60 -20.39 -41.19
CA THR A 52 10.03 -20.23 -39.78
C THR A 52 11.51 -20.58 -39.62
N LYS A 53 12.30 -19.56 -39.30
CA LYS A 53 13.74 -19.66 -39.01
C LYS A 53 14.02 -19.08 -37.63
N VAL A 54 14.81 -19.73 -36.79
CA VAL A 54 15.17 -19.19 -35.46
C VAL A 54 16.67 -19.12 -35.29
N LEU A 55 17.12 -18.01 -34.71
CA LEU A 55 18.51 -17.81 -34.31
C LEU A 55 18.80 -18.53 -32.99
N TYR A 56 19.71 -19.50 -33.05
CA TYR A 56 20.33 -20.13 -31.91
C TYR A 56 21.70 -19.52 -31.65
N THR A 57 22.00 -19.30 -30.38
CA THR A 57 23.31 -18.87 -29.91
C THR A 57 23.94 -19.97 -29.08
N LYS A 58 25.14 -20.36 -29.45
CA LYS A 58 25.97 -21.31 -28.72
C LYS A 58 26.98 -20.57 -27.86
N TYR A 59 27.14 -20.99 -26.62
CA TYR A 59 28.23 -20.57 -25.75
C TYR A 59 29.07 -21.77 -25.36
N ASN A 60 30.38 -21.61 -25.47
CA ASN A 60 31.33 -22.56 -24.88
C ASN A 60 31.79 -21.99 -23.55
N ARG A 61 31.93 -22.84 -22.53
CA ARG A 61 32.49 -22.47 -21.24
C ARG A 61 33.91 -21.93 -21.47
N PRO A 62 34.22 -20.71 -21.02
CA PRO A 62 35.59 -20.19 -21.11
C PRO A 62 36.57 -21.12 -20.39
N ALA A 63 37.70 -21.39 -21.02
CA ALA A 63 38.81 -22.14 -20.43
C ALA A 63 40.05 -21.24 -20.39
N GLY A 64 40.68 -21.12 -19.23
CA GLY A 64 41.80 -20.21 -19.00
C GLY A 64 41.41 -18.76 -18.72
N GLY A 65 42.26 -18.07 -17.95
CA GLY A 65 42.14 -16.63 -17.61
C GLY A 65 41.60 -16.35 -16.21
N ASP A 66 41.50 -15.06 -15.86
CA ASP A 66 41.17 -14.59 -14.51
C ASP A 66 39.77 -14.99 -14.01
N PHE A 67 38.89 -15.46 -14.91
CA PHE A 67 37.49 -15.76 -14.60
C PHE A 67 37.17 -17.25 -14.52
N GLU A 68 38.10 -18.15 -14.85
CA GLU A 68 37.87 -19.60 -14.88
C GLU A 68 37.37 -20.13 -13.53
N SER A 69 37.92 -19.62 -12.43
CA SER A 69 37.51 -20.00 -11.06
C SER A 69 36.04 -19.68 -10.77
N TYR A 70 35.49 -18.58 -11.29
CA TYR A 70 34.07 -18.23 -11.13
C TYR A 70 33.15 -19.19 -11.88
N TYR A 71 33.57 -19.68 -13.06
CA TYR A 71 32.82 -20.69 -13.80
C TYR A 71 32.86 -22.05 -13.12
N VAL A 72 34.02 -22.45 -12.59
CA VAL A 72 34.17 -23.71 -11.85
C VAL A 72 33.31 -23.70 -10.58
N ASP A 73 33.39 -22.63 -9.78
CA ASP A 73 32.53 -22.47 -8.60
C ASP A 73 31.04 -22.43 -8.98
N GLY A 74 30.70 -21.66 -10.01
CA GLY A 74 29.35 -21.61 -10.54
C GLY A 74 28.81 -22.97 -10.99
N TRP A 75 29.62 -23.79 -11.66
CA TRP A 75 29.20 -25.06 -12.26
C TRP A 75 29.09 -26.20 -11.25
N SER A 76 29.80 -26.10 -10.13
CA SER A 76 29.66 -27.00 -8.98
C SER A 76 28.38 -26.77 -8.18
N LYS A 77 27.68 -25.64 -8.41
CA LYS A 77 26.40 -25.35 -7.75
C LYS A 77 25.26 -26.03 -8.48
N GLU A 78 24.34 -26.58 -7.68
CA GLU A 78 23.09 -27.15 -8.14
C GLU A 78 22.28 -26.16 -8.97
N ARG A 79 21.60 -26.68 -9.98
CA ARG A 79 20.72 -25.95 -10.88
C ARG A 79 19.41 -26.69 -11.01
N GLN A 80 18.35 -25.93 -11.26
CA GLN A 80 17.02 -26.47 -11.50
C GLN A 80 16.58 -26.03 -12.90
N VAL A 81 15.96 -26.95 -13.64
CA VAL A 81 15.32 -26.60 -14.91
C VAL A 81 13.88 -26.21 -14.64
N ASN A 82 13.52 -24.97 -14.96
CA ASN A 82 12.15 -24.47 -14.92
C ASN A 82 11.33 -25.09 -16.08
N PHE A 83 10.91 -26.33 -15.89
CA PHE A 83 10.04 -27.08 -16.80
C PHE A 83 9.16 -28.08 -16.01
N PRO A 84 7.87 -28.26 -16.37
CA PRO A 84 7.12 -27.49 -17.38
C PRO A 84 6.72 -26.08 -16.91
N TYR A 85 6.93 -25.81 -15.62
CA TYR A 85 6.57 -24.56 -14.95
C TYR A 85 7.55 -23.43 -15.28
N VAL A 86 7.03 -22.20 -15.32
CA VAL A 86 7.82 -20.97 -15.56
C VAL A 86 8.66 -20.53 -14.35
N MET A 87 8.45 -21.12 -13.19
CA MET A 87 9.16 -20.83 -11.93
C MET A 87 9.60 -22.11 -11.24
N TYR A 88 10.57 -21.99 -10.33
CA TYR A 88 11.05 -23.10 -9.50
C TYR A 88 9.91 -23.72 -8.70
N HIS A 89 9.72 -25.02 -8.87
CA HIS A 89 8.75 -25.80 -8.11
C HIS A 89 9.53 -26.88 -7.34
N PRO A 90 9.15 -27.30 -6.12
CA PRO A 90 9.88 -28.34 -5.38
C PRO A 90 10.02 -29.68 -6.11
N SER A 91 9.27 -29.87 -7.20
CA SER A 91 9.36 -31.04 -8.08
C SER A 91 10.12 -30.80 -9.38
N THR A 92 10.75 -29.63 -9.60
CA THR A 92 11.62 -29.41 -10.76
C THR A 92 12.89 -30.22 -10.60
N GLN A 93 13.34 -30.86 -11.67
CA GLN A 93 14.54 -31.70 -11.64
C GLN A 93 15.79 -30.85 -11.38
N GLU A 94 16.60 -31.33 -10.44
CA GLU A 94 17.89 -30.74 -10.07
C GLU A 94 19.02 -31.41 -10.85
N PHE A 95 20.01 -30.62 -11.25
CA PHE A 95 21.17 -31.11 -11.96
C PHE A 95 22.42 -30.29 -11.64
N TYR A 96 23.58 -30.89 -11.91
CA TYR A 96 24.86 -30.24 -11.76
C TYR A 96 25.57 -30.18 -13.11
N TYR A 97 26.18 -29.03 -13.44
CA TYR A 97 26.96 -28.92 -14.66
C TYR A 97 28.27 -29.72 -14.59
N ASP A 98 28.84 -29.96 -13.43
CA ASP A 98 30.06 -30.76 -13.29
C ASP A 98 29.83 -32.29 -13.39
N LYS A 99 28.57 -32.75 -13.37
CA LYS A 99 28.19 -34.16 -13.43
C LYS A 99 27.35 -34.46 -14.68
N PRO A 100 27.97 -34.96 -15.78
CA PRO A 100 27.29 -35.27 -17.04
C PRO A 100 26.06 -36.17 -16.86
N ASP A 101 26.12 -37.11 -15.92
CA ASP A 101 25.07 -38.10 -15.64
C ASP A 101 23.81 -37.50 -15.01
N THR A 102 23.87 -36.25 -14.53
CA THR A 102 22.73 -35.55 -13.93
C THR A 102 22.13 -34.48 -14.83
N VAL A 103 22.79 -34.15 -15.95
CA VAL A 103 22.43 -32.98 -16.77
C VAL A 103 21.04 -33.13 -17.37
N CYS A 104 20.22 -32.11 -17.13
CA CYS A 104 18.91 -31.92 -17.75
C CYS A 104 18.95 -30.78 -18.77
N ARG A 105 18.28 -30.97 -19.90
CA ARG A 105 18.10 -29.96 -20.94
C ARG A 105 16.67 -29.95 -21.45
N VAL A 106 16.22 -28.76 -21.84
CA VAL A 106 14.95 -28.63 -22.58
C VAL A 106 15.25 -28.91 -24.04
N GLN A 107 14.78 -30.06 -24.52
CA GLN A 107 14.81 -30.40 -25.93
C GLN A 107 13.62 -29.75 -26.62
N ALA A 108 13.92 -28.94 -27.63
CA ALA A 108 12.93 -28.52 -28.58
C ALA A 108 12.74 -29.62 -29.64
N VAL A 109 11.49 -29.95 -29.98
CA VAL A 109 11.14 -30.85 -31.09
C VAL A 109 10.32 -30.02 -32.07
N ALA A 110 10.75 -29.97 -33.33
CA ALA A 110 10.06 -29.21 -34.36
C ALA A 110 9.15 -30.13 -35.15
N ASP A 111 7.86 -29.77 -35.23
CA ASP A 111 6.96 -30.41 -36.19
C ASP A 111 7.14 -29.73 -37.55
N THR A 112 7.78 -30.45 -38.48
CA THR A 112 8.10 -29.97 -39.84
C THR A 112 6.87 -29.63 -40.68
N LYS A 113 5.65 -30.05 -40.27
CA LYS A 113 4.40 -29.76 -41.00
C LYS A 113 3.67 -28.53 -40.45
N THR A 114 3.72 -28.31 -39.15
CA THR A 114 3.00 -27.20 -38.49
C THR A 114 3.90 -26.02 -38.16
N GLY A 115 5.22 -26.19 -38.20
CA GLY A 115 6.20 -25.17 -37.81
C GLY A 115 6.19 -24.87 -36.31
N LYS A 116 5.46 -25.68 -35.50
CA LYS A 116 5.33 -25.51 -34.06
C LYS A 116 6.49 -26.23 -33.35
N LEU A 117 7.10 -25.53 -32.40
CA LEU A 117 8.11 -26.06 -31.49
C LEU A 117 7.41 -26.64 -30.25
N THR A 118 7.67 -27.90 -29.93
CA THR A 118 7.26 -28.52 -28.66
C THR A 118 8.50 -28.74 -27.80
N GLU A 119 8.45 -28.29 -26.55
CA GLU A 119 9.55 -28.45 -25.60
C GLU A 119 9.31 -29.67 -24.71
N GLU A 120 10.33 -30.50 -24.55
CA GLU A 120 10.35 -31.66 -23.66
C GLU A 120 11.59 -31.60 -22.77
N LEU A 121 11.46 -31.98 -21.50
CA LEU A 121 12.62 -32.11 -20.62
C LEU A 121 13.30 -33.46 -20.86
N GLN A 122 14.59 -33.42 -21.19
CA GLN A 122 15.43 -34.61 -21.25
C GLN A 122 16.52 -34.52 -20.20
N CYS A 123 16.63 -35.56 -19.37
CA CYS A 123 17.69 -35.67 -18.37
C CYS A 123 18.47 -36.95 -18.56
N ALA A 124 19.78 -36.90 -18.32
CA ALA A 124 20.68 -38.03 -18.50
C ALA A 124 20.35 -39.22 -17.57
N ASP A 125 19.77 -38.95 -16.40
CA ASP A 125 19.41 -39.93 -15.36
C ASP A 125 18.14 -40.74 -15.70
N THR A 126 17.20 -40.14 -16.44
CA THR A 126 15.85 -40.66 -16.66
C THR A 126 15.59 -41.01 -18.13
N ASN A 127 16.29 -40.37 -19.07
CA ASN A 127 16.09 -40.55 -20.50
C ASN A 127 17.43 -40.85 -21.20
N SER A 128 17.68 -42.14 -21.49
CA SER A 128 18.91 -42.65 -22.12
C SER A 128 19.14 -42.17 -23.57
N SER A 129 18.26 -41.29 -24.09
CA SER A 129 18.26 -40.82 -25.48
C SER A 129 18.93 -39.46 -25.68
N LEU A 130 19.58 -38.88 -24.66
CA LEU A 130 20.34 -37.64 -24.81
C LEU A 130 21.47 -37.85 -25.84
N ALA A 131 21.48 -37.06 -26.91
CA ALA A 131 22.61 -37.04 -27.84
C ALA A 131 23.90 -36.73 -27.07
N ALA A 132 25.02 -37.39 -27.40
CA ALA A 132 26.29 -37.24 -26.67
C ALA A 132 26.76 -35.77 -26.53
N ALA A 133 26.49 -34.93 -27.54
CA ALA A 133 26.78 -33.49 -27.51
C ALA A 133 25.93 -32.71 -26.48
N SER A 134 24.78 -33.24 -26.09
CA SER A 134 23.89 -32.67 -25.06
C SER A 134 24.30 -33.09 -23.63
N GLN A 135 25.22 -34.03 -23.46
CA GLN A 135 25.80 -34.35 -22.14
C GLN A 135 27.00 -33.47 -21.81
N ASP A 136 27.53 -32.74 -22.81
CA ASP A 136 28.68 -31.85 -22.63
C ASP A 136 28.28 -30.56 -21.92
N SER A 137 28.60 -30.48 -20.63
CA SER A 137 28.31 -29.34 -19.78
C SER A 137 29.16 -28.10 -20.03
N THR A 138 30.08 -28.17 -21.01
CA THR A 138 30.83 -27.02 -21.49
C THR A 138 30.11 -26.27 -22.60
N VAL A 139 29.06 -26.84 -23.20
CA VAL A 139 28.36 -26.23 -24.34
C VAL A 139 26.90 -25.94 -24.02
N PHE A 140 26.50 -24.69 -24.30
CA PHE A 140 25.19 -24.13 -23.98
C PHE A 140 24.53 -23.58 -25.23
N TRP A 141 23.23 -23.81 -25.35
CA TRP A 141 22.43 -23.22 -26.41
C TRP A 141 21.30 -22.39 -25.84
N THR A 142 21.00 -21.27 -26.49
CA THR A 142 19.83 -20.43 -26.22
C THR A 142 19.26 -19.88 -27.52
N TYR A 143 17.99 -19.52 -27.52
CA TYR A 143 17.33 -18.82 -28.62
C TYR A 143 16.30 -17.84 -28.05
N ALA A 144 15.96 -16.79 -28.80
CA ALA A 144 15.17 -15.67 -28.29
C ALA A 144 13.77 -16.07 -27.77
N ALA A 145 13.13 -17.05 -28.39
CA ALA A 145 11.82 -17.55 -27.95
C ALA A 145 11.88 -18.47 -26.72
N ASN A 146 13.08 -18.86 -26.26
CA ASN A 146 13.25 -19.57 -25.00
C ASN A 146 13.48 -18.57 -23.85
N VAL A 147 12.38 -18.00 -23.36
CA VAL A 147 12.37 -17.16 -22.15
C VAL A 147 12.87 -17.90 -20.89
N ARG A 148 12.96 -19.25 -20.95
CA ARG A 148 13.43 -20.11 -19.87
C ARG A 148 14.93 -20.33 -20.11
N ASN A 149 15.76 -19.47 -19.52
CA ASN A 149 17.21 -19.33 -19.74
C ASN A 149 18.05 -20.59 -19.38
N ASN A 150 17.68 -21.74 -19.93
CA ASN A 150 18.11 -23.08 -19.56
C ASN A 150 18.56 -23.78 -20.84
N ASN A 151 19.86 -24.04 -20.90
CA ASN A 151 20.59 -24.99 -21.75
C ASN A 151 19.71 -25.78 -22.76
N ALA A 152 19.30 -25.12 -23.84
CA ALA A 152 18.46 -25.75 -24.87
C ALA A 152 19.28 -26.76 -25.68
N THR A 153 18.61 -27.62 -26.46
CA THR A 153 19.28 -28.45 -27.49
C THR A 153 18.86 -28.03 -28.88
N PHE A 154 19.66 -28.41 -29.89
CA PHE A 154 19.18 -28.32 -31.26
C PHE A 154 17.94 -29.18 -31.45
N PRO A 155 16.94 -28.66 -32.17
CA PRO A 155 15.71 -29.38 -32.40
C PRO A 155 15.90 -30.54 -33.37
N VAL A 156 15.35 -31.68 -33.00
CA VAL A 156 15.36 -32.87 -33.85
C VAL A 156 14.48 -32.61 -35.08
N GLY A 157 15.04 -32.75 -36.27
CA GLY A 157 14.34 -32.54 -37.54
C GLY A 157 14.49 -31.15 -38.16
N ALA A 158 15.20 -30.22 -37.51
CA ALA A 158 15.51 -28.90 -38.08
C ALA A 158 16.79 -28.94 -38.93
N THR A 159 16.83 -28.12 -39.98
CA THR A 159 18.07 -27.87 -40.75
C THR A 159 18.76 -26.63 -40.21
N CYS A 160 19.89 -26.82 -39.52
CA CYS A 160 20.66 -25.74 -38.91
C CYS A 160 21.98 -25.49 -39.66
N TYR A 161 22.32 -24.22 -39.90
CA TYR A 161 23.59 -23.81 -40.51
C TYR A 161 24.26 -22.69 -39.69
N SER A 162 25.59 -22.64 -39.73
CA SER A 162 26.36 -21.63 -39.01
C SER A 162 26.33 -20.29 -39.75
N LEU A 163 26.16 -19.21 -39.00
CA LEU A 163 26.25 -17.84 -39.48
C LEU A 163 27.66 -17.24 -39.34
N MET A 164 28.62 -18.06 -38.89
CA MET A 164 30.00 -17.64 -38.70
C MET A 164 30.74 -17.64 -40.05
N LEU A 165 31.31 -16.50 -40.41
CA LEU A 165 32.18 -16.35 -41.57
C LEU A 165 33.56 -16.94 -41.27
N ARG A 166 34.35 -17.17 -42.33
CA ARG A 166 35.71 -17.75 -42.21
C ARG A 166 36.69 -16.89 -41.41
N ASP A 167 36.40 -15.60 -41.26
CA ASP A 167 37.16 -14.63 -40.48
C ASP A 167 36.70 -14.56 -39.01
N GLY A 168 35.70 -15.35 -38.61
CA GLY A 168 35.13 -15.37 -37.27
C GLY A 168 34.10 -14.28 -37.00
N THR A 169 33.77 -13.45 -37.99
CA THR A 169 32.67 -12.48 -37.89
C THR A 169 31.31 -13.13 -38.20
N VAL A 170 30.23 -12.47 -37.80
CA VAL A 170 28.86 -12.97 -38.04
C VAL A 170 28.35 -12.35 -39.33
N ASP A 171 27.81 -13.18 -40.22
CA ASP A 171 27.09 -12.71 -41.41
C ASP A 171 25.80 -11.98 -40.97
N SER A 172 25.81 -10.64 -41.09
CA SER A 172 24.69 -9.79 -40.69
C SER A 172 23.47 -10.03 -41.55
N ASP A 173 23.65 -10.27 -42.84
CA ASP A 173 22.55 -10.40 -43.80
C ASP A 173 21.80 -11.72 -43.58
N LEU A 174 22.55 -12.81 -43.34
CA LEU A 174 21.95 -14.09 -42.96
C LEU A 174 21.35 -14.05 -41.55
N LYS A 175 21.95 -13.32 -40.62
CA LYS A 175 21.38 -13.14 -39.27
C LYS A 175 20.05 -12.41 -39.32
N ASP A 176 19.94 -11.34 -40.11
CA ASP A 176 18.70 -10.59 -40.28
C ASP A 176 17.63 -11.41 -41.02
N ALA A 177 18.04 -12.35 -41.89
CA ALA A 177 17.14 -13.32 -42.52
C ALA A 177 16.64 -14.42 -41.55
N CYS A 178 17.24 -14.56 -40.37
CA CYS A 178 16.91 -15.57 -39.36
C CYS A 178 15.97 -15.01 -38.30
N MET A 179 14.78 -14.62 -38.74
CA MET A 179 13.68 -14.22 -37.86
C MET A 179 12.63 -15.31 -37.79
N SER A 180 12.19 -15.63 -36.56
CA SER A 180 10.99 -16.43 -36.44
C SER A 180 9.85 -15.57 -36.94
N THR A 181 9.06 -16.11 -37.86
CA THR A 181 7.66 -15.72 -37.94
C THR A 181 7.03 -16.20 -36.64
N SER A 182 7.28 -15.47 -35.56
CA SER A 182 6.44 -15.51 -34.38
C SER A 182 5.05 -15.27 -34.93
N THR A 183 4.10 -16.14 -34.64
CA THR A 183 2.69 -15.74 -34.69
C THR A 183 2.58 -14.61 -33.68
N THR A 184 2.88 -13.40 -34.12
CA THR A 184 2.62 -12.15 -33.44
C THR A 184 1.11 -12.08 -33.38
N ALA A 185 0.53 -12.71 -32.36
CA ALA A 185 -0.74 -12.28 -31.85
C ALA A 185 -0.50 -10.80 -31.52
N THR A 186 -0.98 -9.92 -32.39
CA THR A 186 -0.79 -8.48 -32.19
C THR A 186 -1.47 -8.16 -30.87
N PRO A 187 -0.73 -7.66 -29.86
CA PRO A 187 -1.32 -7.36 -28.58
C PRO A 187 -2.45 -6.35 -28.80
N ARG A 188 -3.49 -6.48 -28.00
CA ARG A 188 -4.73 -5.72 -28.17
C ARG A 188 -4.48 -4.22 -28.03
N PHE A 189 -3.50 -3.84 -27.22
CA PHE A 189 -3.06 -2.46 -27.03
C PHE A 189 -1.59 -2.32 -27.45
N THR A 190 -1.32 -1.35 -28.32
CA THR A 190 0.03 -1.06 -28.86
C THR A 190 0.36 0.42 -28.80
N THR A 191 -0.65 1.29 -28.82
CA THR A 191 -0.47 2.75 -28.87
C THR A 191 -0.79 3.42 -27.54
N PHE A 192 -1.36 2.69 -26.57
CA PHE A 192 -1.89 3.22 -25.30
C PHE A 192 -2.91 4.35 -25.46
N THR A 193 -3.43 4.55 -26.69
CA THR A 193 -4.44 5.55 -27.04
C THR A 193 -5.74 4.92 -27.49
N GLU A 194 -5.84 3.60 -27.41
CA GLU A 194 -7.03 2.85 -27.75
C GLU A 194 -8.20 3.25 -26.85
N THR A 195 -9.40 3.33 -27.43
CA THR A 195 -10.65 3.74 -26.76
C THR A 195 -10.84 3.17 -25.35
N PRO A 196 -10.66 1.86 -25.06
CA PRO A 196 -10.85 1.33 -23.71
C PRO A 196 -9.84 1.88 -22.69
N LEU A 197 -8.56 2.08 -23.06
CA LEU A 197 -7.57 2.66 -22.16
C LEU A 197 -7.82 4.14 -21.93
N VAL A 198 -8.20 4.88 -22.97
CA VAL A 198 -8.60 6.29 -22.86
C VAL A 198 -9.80 6.45 -21.94
N ILE A 199 -10.80 5.56 -22.01
CA ILE A 199 -11.94 5.56 -21.08
C ILE A 199 -11.45 5.38 -19.64
N ILE A 200 -10.54 4.43 -19.38
CA ILE A 200 -9.96 4.21 -18.05
C ILE A 200 -9.24 5.47 -17.55
N TYR A 201 -8.41 6.10 -18.39
CA TYR A 201 -7.71 7.34 -18.04
C TYR A 201 -8.67 8.48 -17.73
N LEU A 202 -9.73 8.65 -18.54
CA LEU A 202 -10.76 9.67 -18.31
C LEU A 202 -11.56 9.39 -17.03
N LEU A 203 -11.83 8.12 -16.69
CA LEU A 203 -12.49 7.75 -15.44
C LEU A 203 -11.63 8.11 -14.23
N TYR A 204 -10.33 7.79 -14.25
CA TYR A 204 -9.41 8.19 -13.17
C TYR A 204 -9.23 9.71 -13.11
N LEU A 205 -9.15 10.39 -14.25
CA LEU A 205 -9.10 11.86 -14.30
C LEU A 205 -10.37 12.47 -13.68
N ALA A 206 -11.55 11.96 -14.07
CA ALA A 206 -12.82 12.41 -13.52
C ALA A 206 -12.89 12.20 -12.01
N PHE A 207 -12.36 11.08 -11.50
CA PHE A 207 -12.24 10.85 -10.07
C PHE A 207 -11.39 11.91 -9.35
N PHE A 208 -10.21 12.25 -9.89
CA PHE A 208 -9.37 13.32 -9.31
C PHE A 208 -10.03 14.70 -9.41
N VAL A 209 -10.77 14.97 -10.49
CA VAL A 209 -11.57 16.21 -10.62
C VAL A 209 -12.66 16.27 -9.55
N VAL A 210 -13.37 15.17 -9.29
CA VAL A 210 -14.39 15.09 -8.23
C VAL A 210 -13.77 15.29 -6.84
N LEU A 211 -12.61 14.68 -6.57
CA LEU A 211 -11.89 14.85 -5.31
C LEU A 211 -11.35 16.28 -5.11
N GLY A 212 -10.81 16.88 -6.18
CA GLY A 212 -10.37 18.27 -6.20
C GLY A 212 -11.54 19.24 -6.01
N GLY A 213 -12.65 19.00 -6.72
CA GLY A 213 -13.89 19.74 -6.59
C GLY A 213 -14.46 19.69 -5.17
N TRP A 214 -14.47 18.51 -4.53
CA TRP A 214 -14.82 18.37 -3.12
C TRP A 214 -13.92 19.20 -2.20
N THR A 215 -12.61 19.16 -2.43
CA THR A 215 -11.64 19.91 -1.61
C THR A 215 -11.88 21.42 -1.72
N VAL A 216 -12.12 21.92 -2.94
CA VAL A 216 -12.45 23.33 -3.19
C VAL A 216 -13.79 23.69 -2.55
N TYR A 217 -14.83 22.89 -2.77
CA TYR A 217 -16.16 23.09 -2.21
C TYR A 217 -16.13 23.12 -0.68
N LYS A 218 -15.44 22.16 -0.06
CA LYS A 218 -15.25 22.09 1.39
C LYS A 218 -14.55 23.34 1.91
N ASN A 219 -13.46 23.75 1.27
CA ASN A 219 -12.72 24.96 1.67
C ASN A 219 -13.57 26.22 1.53
N TYR A 220 -14.37 26.33 0.47
CA TYR A 220 -15.32 27.43 0.27
C TYR A 220 -16.36 27.47 1.39
N MET A 221 -17.07 26.35 1.63
CA MET A 221 -18.10 26.27 2.66
C MET A 221 -17.54 26.54 4.06
N GLN A 222 -16.34 26.04 4.37
CA GLN A 222 -15.68 26.30 5.64
C GLN A 222 -15.22 27.75 5.81
N LYS A 223 -14.80 28.42 4.73
CA LYS A 223 -14.45 29.85 4.75
C LYS A 223 -15.68 30.74 4.89
N THR A 224 -16.83 30.35 4.32
CA THR A 224 -18.09 31.07 4.47
C THR A 224 -18.64 30.94 5.89
N ASN A 225 -18.47 29.78 6.52
CA ASN A 225 -18.85 29.51 7.91
C ASN A 225 -17.83 30.05 8.95
N LYS A 226 -17.32 31.28 8.78
CA LYS A 226 -16.27 31.90 9.61
C LYS A 226 -16.47 31.77 11.14
N SER A 227 -17.70 31.62 11.61
CA SER A 227 -18.05 31.44 13.03
C SER A 227 -17.39 30.21 13.67
N VAL A 228 -17.10 29.14 12.92
CA VAL A 228 -16.48 27.92 13.46
C VAL A 228 -14.98 28.09 13.73
N ASN A 229 -14.29 28.92 12.92
CA ASN A 229 -12.87 29.23 13.12
C ASN A 229 -12.64 30.34 14.18
N GLU A 230 -13.63 31.19 14.44
CA GLU A 230 -13.55 32.14 15.56
C GLU A 230 -13.75 31.46 16.92
N MET A 231 -14.55 30.39 16.99
CA MET A 231 -14.66 29.55 18.20
C MET A 231 -13.31 28.93 18.57
N SER A 232 -12.57 28.34 17.62
CA SER A 232 -11.23 27.79 17.88
C SER A 232 -10.19 28.85 18.26
N LYS A 233 -10.36 30.10 17.81
CA LYS A 233 -9.49 31.22 18.16
C LYS A 233 -9.81 31.81 19.54
N LYS A 234 -11.08 31.84 19.95
CA LYS A 234 -11.52 32.26 21.30
C LYS A 234 -11.24 31.20 22.38
N LEU A 235 -11.18 29.93 22.00
CA LEU A 235 -10.79 28.79 22.86
C LEU A 235 -9.32 28.82 23.34
N ILE A 236 -8.46 29.67 22.76
CA ILE A 236 -7.05 29.80 23.17
C ILE A 236 -6.84 31.01 24.11
N ALA A 237 -7.83 31.92 24.25
CA ALA A 237 -7.59 33.25 24.82
C ALA A 237 -8.45 33.63 26.04
N THR A 238 -9.30 32.74 26.57
CA THR A 238 -10.21 33.14 27.65
C THR A 238 -10.19 32.14 28.80
N PRO A 239 -9.65 32.50 29.98
CA PRO A 239 -9.92 31.75 31.20
C PRO A 239 -11.38 32.01 31.59
N SER A 240 -12.22 30.99 31.47
CA SER A 240 -13.67 31.07 31.68
C SER A 240 -14.00 31.27 33.16
N ARG A 241 -14.03 32.54 33.59
CA ARG A 241 -14.50 32.96 34.92
C ARG A 241 -16.00 33.26 34.85
N ALA A 242 -16.86 32.24 34.78
CA ALA A 242 -18.31 32.46 34.82
C ALA A 242 -19.14 31.22 35.25
N VAL A 243 -18.98 30.75 36.49
CA VAL A 243 -20.05 30.05 37.21
C VAL A 243 -20.21 30.71 38.58
N ALA A 244 -20.75 31.93 38.56
CA ALA A 244 -21.18 32.67 39.75
C ALA A 244 -22.39 33.55 39.42
N GLY A 245 -23.32 33.04 38.61
CA GLY A 245 -24.44 33.83 38.12
C GLY A 245 -25.68 33.03 37.78
N ASN A 246 -26.32 32.40 38.78
CA ASN A 246 -27.75 32.56 39.05
C ASN A 246 -28.12 31.82 40.35
N ALA A 247 -28.15 32.55 41.47
CA ALA A 247 -28.39 32.02 42.81
C ALA A 247 -29.87 32.09 43.25
N ASN A 248 -30.83 31.97 42.32
CA ASN A 248 -32.26 32.11 42.61
C ASN A 248 -33.09 30.86 42.24
N GLY A 249 -32.50 29.66 42.30
CA GLY A 249 -33.20 28.38 42.25
C GLY A 249 -32.89 27.58 43.52
N ARG A 250 -33.92 27.14 44.25
CA ARG A 250 -33.83 26.65 45.63
C ARG A 250 -33.10 25.29 45.81
N HIS A 251 -32.49 24.70 44.77
CA HIS A 251 -31.82 23.39 44.82
C HIS A 251 -30.64 23.22 43.83
N THR A 252 -29.82 24.24 43.56
CA THR A 252 -28.79 24.13 42.48
C THR A 252 -27.41 24.62 42.90
N SER A 253 -26.78 23.95 43.85
CA SER A 253 -25.40 24.28 44.21
C SER A 253 -24.48 23.06 44.10
N VAL A 254 -24.01 22.78 42.88
CA VAL A 254 -22.94 21.80 42.61
C VAL A 254 -21.68 22.23 43.37
N ARG A 255 -21.00 21.32 44.09
CA ARG A 255 -19.83 21.65 44.93
C ARG A 255 -18.78 22.39 44.10
N ALA A 256 -18.24 23.50 44.62
CA ALA A 256 -17.27 24.33 43.90
C ALA A 256 -15.98 23.57 43.50
N SER A 257 -15.62 22.50 44.22
CA SER A 257 -14.52 21.61 43.83
C SER A 257 -14.89 20.70 42.66
N ASP A 258 -16.14 20.26 42.59
CA ASP A 258 -16.61 19.31 41.58
C ASP A 258 -16.82 20.05 40.26
N THR A 259 -17.41 21.25 40.32
CA THR A 259 -17.44 22.17 39.17
C THR A 259 -16.03 22.55 38.74
N ARG A 260 -15.09 22.80 39.66
CA ARG A 260 -13.71 23.13 39.31
C ARG A 260 -13.00 21.96 38.61
N MET A 261 -13.12 20.73 39.12
CA MET A 261 -12.55 19.55 38.46
C MET A 261 -13.17 19.32 37.08
N GLN A 262 -14.47 19.58 36.91
CA GLN A 262 -15.16 19.47 35.63
C GLN A 262 -14.76 20.56 34.64
N ILE A 263 -14.60 21.80 35.11
CA ILE A 263 -14.11 22.93 34.29
C ILE A 263 -12.67 22.65 33.85
N GLU A 264 -11.82 22.15 34.74
CA GLU A 264 -10.44 21.76 34.42
C GLU A 264 -10.39 20.60 33.41
N ALA A 265 -11.29 19.62 33.55
CA ALA A 265 -11.45 18.55 32.57
C ALA A 265 -11.98 19.05 31.21
N ALA A 266 -12.83 20.08 31.19
CA ALA A 266 -13.42 20.64 29.98
C ALA A 266 -12.49 21.64 29.24
N ASP A 267 -11.70 22.43 29.97
CA ASP A 267 -10.89 23.52 29.41
C ASP A 267 -9.72 23.01 28.54
N ASN A 268 -9.30 21.75 28.72
CA ASN A 268 -8.21 21.13 27.95
C ASN A 268 -8.68 20.31 26.73
N ILE A 269 -9.98 20.32 26.40
CA ILE A 269 -10.55 19.51 25.30
C ILE A 269 -10.92 20.42 24.12
N LEU A 270 -10.26 20.20 22.98
CA LEU A 270 -10.62 20.85 21.72
C LEU A 270 -11.80 20.14 21.08
N GLN A 271 -12.89 20.87 20.86
CA GLN A 271 -14.12 20.36 20.26
C GLN A 271 -14.33 20.93 18.85
N THR A 272 -14.74 20.10 17.91
CA THR A 272 -15.08 20.54 16.55
C THR A 272 -16.31 19.80 16.04
N GLY A 273 -17.36 20.56 15.69
CA GLY A 273 -18.61 20.02 15.16
C GLY A 273 -18.50 19.64 13.68
N PHE A 274 -19.06 18.49 13.34
CA PHE A 274 -19.17 17.96 11.98
C PHE A 274 -20.61 17.56 11.67
N SER A 275 -20.97 17.68 10.39
CA SER A 275 -22.23 17.17 9.86
C SER A 275 -21.97 16.41 8.55
N ASN A 276 -22.80 15.40 8.29
CA ASN A 276 -22.73 14.66 7.04
C ASN A 276 -23.19 15.53 5.87
N SER A 277 -22.45 15.46 4.77
CA SER A 277 -22.84 16.08 3.50
C SER A 277 -23.10 14.97 2.50
N PRO A 278 -24.23 14.98 1.77
CA PRO A 278 -24.52 13.96 0.76
C PRO A 278 -23.44 13.93 -0.32
N LEU A 279 -22.91 15.10 -0.70
CA LEU A 279 -21.79 15.22 -1.63
C LEU A 279 -20.51 14.59 -1.06
N GLY A 280 -20.21 14.84 0.22
CA GLY A 280 -19.04 14.25 0.88
C GLY A 280 -19.12 12.73 0.96
N SER A 281 -20.28 12.18 1.30
CA SER A 281 -20.53 10.73 1.30
C SER A 281 -20.40 10.11 -0.10
N PHE A 282 -20.88 10.79 -1.13
CA PHE A 282 -20.70 10.36 -2.52
C PHE A 282 -19.22 10.28 -2.90
N VAL A 283 -18.44 11.33 -2.62
CA VAL A 283 -17.00 11.37 -2.94
C VAL A 283 -16.24 10.30 -2.15
N PHE A 284 -16.60 10.07 -0.89
CA PHE A 284 -16.05 8.96 -0.10
C PHE A 284 -16.33 7.60 -0.75
N GLY A 285 -17.56 7.38 -1.22
CA GLY A 285 -17.92 6.18 -1.99
C GLY A 285 -17.06 6.02 -3.24
N CYS A 286 -16.80 7.10 -3.97
CA CYS A 286 -15.88 7.09 -5.11
C CYS A 286 -14.45 6.71 -4.71
N VAL A 287 -13.94 7.17 -3.56
CA VAL A 287 -12.59 6.80 -3.07
C VAL A 287 -12.50 5.30 -2.79
N VAL A 288 -13.53 4.72 -2.16
CA VAL A 288 -13.59 3.28 -1.90
C VAL A 288 -13.63 2.50 -3.22
N LEU A 289 -14.50 2.91 -4.15
CA LEU A 289 -14.62 2.25 -5.46
C LEU A 289 -13.34 2.35 -6.29
N ALA A 290 -12.67 3.51 -6.29
CA ALA A 290 -11.39 3.69 -6.98
C ALA A 290 -10.29 2.81 -6.37
N SER A 291 -10.27 2.66 -5.04
CA SER A 291 -9.29 1.79 -4.36
C SER A 291 -9.49 0.31 -4.71
N LEU A 292 -10.75 -0.14 -4.83
CA LEU A 292 -11.05 -1.49 -5.30
C LEU A 292 -10.69 -1.67 -6.78
N ALA A 293 -11.00 -0.68 -7.63
CA ALA A 293 -10.71 -0.71 -9.05
C ALA A 293 -9.20 -0.80 -9.35
N LEU A 294 -8.34 -0.14 -8.56
CA LEU A 294 -6.88 -0.26 -8.69
C LEU A 294 -6.38 -1.69 -8.43
N ASN A 295 -6.93 -2.39 -7.43
CA ASN A 295 -6.57 -3.79 -7.18
C ASN A 295 -7.05 -4.71 -8.31
N VAL A 296 -8.28 -4.49 -8.81
CA VAL A 296 -8.80 -5.25 -9.96
C VAL A 296 -7.93 -5.02 -11.19
N LEU A 297 -7.47 -3.78 -11.43
CA LEU A 297 -6.58 -3.46 -12.54
C LEU A 297 -5.23 -4.19 -12.42
N LEU A 298 -4.62 -4.21 -11.23
CA LEU A 298 -3.39 -4.99 -11.00
C LEU A 298 -3.60 -6.47 -11.26
N ILE A 299 -4.70 -7.06 -10.78
CA ILE A 299 -5.02 -8.48 -11.01
C ILE A 299 -5.20 -8.76 -12.51
N ILE A 300 -5.84 -7.86 -13.27
CA ILE A 300 -6.00 -8.02 -14.72
C ILE A 300 -4.63 -8.02 -15.42
N ILE A 301 -3.71 -7.12 -15.05
CA ILE A 301 -2.37 -7.06 -15.64
C ILE A 301 -1.57 -8.33 -15.31
N ILE A 302 -1.65 -8.82 -14.07
CA ILE A 302 -1.03 -10.10 -13.67
C ILE A 302 -1.62 -11.26 -14.49
N CYS A 303 -2.94 -11.34 -14.61
CA CYS A 303 -3.58 -12.37 -15.44
C CYS A 303 -3.15 -12.31 -16.92
N ASP A 304 -2.90 -11.11 -17.45
CA ASP A 304 -2.37 -10.91 -18.80
C ASP A 304 -0.94 -11.42 -18.95
N TYR A 305 -0.09 -11.18 -17.94
CA TYR A 305 1.26 -11.74 -17.91
C TYR A 305 1.27 -13.27 -17.99
N TYR A 306 0.30 -13.94 -17.36
CA TYR A 306 0.14 -15.40 -17.42
C TYR A 306 -0.55 -15.92 -18.70
N GLY A 307 -0.88 -15.04 -19.65
CA GLY A 307 -1.48 -15.43 -20.92
C GLY A 307 -2.94 -15.89 -20.82
N ASN A 308 -3.68 -15.42 -19.81
CA ASN A 308 -5.10 -15.76 -19.66
C ASN A 308 -6.02 -15.00 -20.63
N PHE A 309 -5.49 -14.10 -21.47
CA PHE A 309 -6.24 -13.36 -22.48
C PHE A 309 -5.76 -13.74 -23.89
N ASP A 310 -6.71 -13.94 -24.81
CA ASP A 310 -6.46 -14.17 -26.23
C ASP A 310 -7.31 -13.21 -27.09
N PRO A 311 -6.70 -12.27 -27.84
CA PRO A 311 -5.28 -11.93 -27.84
C PRO A 311 -4.83 -11.27 -26.52
N LEU A 312 -3.53 -11.38 -26.22
CA LEU A 312 -2.88 -10.71 -25.08
C LEU A 312 -3.18 -9.20 -25.08
N LEU A 313 -3.32 -8.61 -23.90
CA LEU A 313 -3.62 -7.18 -23.76
C LEU A 313 -2.39 -6.33 -24.07
N PHE A 314 -1.24 -6.66 -23.48
CA PHE A 314 0.04 -5.98 -23.67
C PHE A 314 1.12 -6.91 -24.22
N ASP A 315 2.19 -6.35 -24.80
CA ASP A 315 3.38 -7.13 -25.15
C ASP A 315 4.07 -7.64 -23.88
N VAL A 316 4.23 -8.96 -23.77
CA VAL A 316 4.83 -9.62 -22.60
C VAL A 316 6.33 -9.31 -22.49
N THR A 317 6.99 -8.99 -23.60
CA THR A 317 8.44 -8.81 -23.65
C THR A 317 8.90 -7.42 -23.21
N GLU A 318 8.10 -6.37 -23.45
CA GLU A 318 8.50 -4.98 -23.17
C GLU A 318 7.46 -4.20 -22.34
N ASP A 319 6.17 -4.29 -22.68
CA ASP A 319 5.15 -3.36 -22.18
C ASP A 319 4.48 -3.82 -20.87
N ASN A 320 4.18 -5.11 -20.73
CA ASN A 320 3.39 -5.62 -19.61
C ASN A 320 4.06 -5.30 -18.25
N ALA A 321 5.37 -5.57 -18.15
CA ALA A 321 6.14 -5.30 -16.93
C ALA A 321 6.21 -3.80 -16.59
N LEU A 322 6.34 -2.93 -17.59
CA LEU A 322 6.37 -1.48 -17.39
C LEU A 322 5.02 -0.98 -16.86
N VAL A 323 3.92 -1.37 -17.52
CA VAL A 323 2.56 -1.00 -17.12
C VAL A 323 2.27 -1.49 -15.70
N PHE A 324 2.67 -2.73 -15.38
CA PHE A 324 2.55 -3.29 -14.04
C PHE A 324 3.26 -2.41 -13.00
N ILE A 325 4.54 -2.08 -13.19
CA ILE A 325 5.33 -1.29 -12.23
C ILE A 325 4.71 0.09 -12.01
N VAL A 326 4.26 0.76 -13.08
CA VAL A 326 3.64 2.09 -12.97
C VAL A 326 2.36 2.03 -12.14
N VAL A 327 1.45 1.11 -12.46
CA VAL A 327 0.18 0.96 -11.73
C VAL A 327 0.45 0.51 -10.29
N TRP A 328 1.44 -0.35 -10.06
CA TRP A 328 1.83 -0.83 -8.74
C TRP A 328 2.35 0.32 -7.85
N ILE A 329 3.23 1.19 -8.36
CA ILE A 329 3.73 2.36 -7.60
C ILE A 329 2.58 3.31 -7.25
N VAL A 330 1.72 3.63 -8.23
CA VAL A 330 0.56 4.50 -8.00
C VAL A 330 -0.36 3.92 -6.93
N THR A 331 -0.61 2.61 -6.98
CA THR A 331 -1.46 1.91 -6.02
C THR A 331 -0.83 1.86 -4.63
N CYS A 332 0.48 1.61 -4.53
CA CYS A 332 1.23 1.67 -3.27
C CYS A 332 1.11 3.04 -2.61
N VAL A 333 1.42 4.11 -3.35
CA VAL A 333 1.37 5.48 -2.83
C VAL A 333 -0.06 5.83 -2.40
N TRP A 334 -1.06 5.43 -3.19
CA TRP A 334 -2.47 5.63 -2.88
C TRP A 334 -2.87 4.99 -1.54
N PHE A 335 -2.54 3.73 -1.32
CA PHE A 335 -2.86 3.02 -0.07
C PHE A 335 -2.10 3.57 1.14
N VAL A 336 -0.84 3.95 0.97
CA VAL A 336 -0.05 4.62 2.04
C VAL A 336 -0.71 5.92 2.46
N ILE A 337 -1.20 6.74 1.50
CA ILE A 337 -1.91 7.99 1.81
C ILE A 337 -3.21 7.72 2.58
N ILE A 338 -3.98 6.68 2.19
CA ILE A 338 -5.21 6.31 2.89
C ILE A 338 -4.91 5.90 4.33
N VAL A 339 -3.94 5.02 4.56
CA VAL A 339 -3.61 4.52 5.90
C VAL A 339 -2.98 5.60 6.78
N ALA A 340 -2.12 6.45 6.21
CA ALA A 340 -1.56 7.60 6.93
C ALA A 340 -2.64 8.58 7.40
N ASN A 341 -3.78 8.65 6.69
CA ASN A 341 -4.89 9.54 6.99
C ASN A 341 -6.12 8.81 7.56
N GLN A 342 -6.02 7.53 7.94
CA GLN A 342 -7.17 6.70 8.34
C GLN A 342 -8.00 7.33 9.48
N ASP A 343 -7.34 7.94 10.47
CA ASP A 343 -8.02 8.56 11.62
C ASP A 343 -8.79 9.84 11.24
N ARG A 344 -8.49 10.43 10.08
CA ARG A 344 -9.02 11.72 9.64
C ARG A 344 -9.87 11.60 8.38
N ILE A 345 -9.85 10.46 7.70
CA ILE A 345 -10.45 10.29 6.37
C ILE A 345 -11.96 10.55 6.41
N TYR A 346 -12.68 10.03 7.40
CA TYR A 346 -14.12 10.29 7.54
C TYR A 346 -14.42 11.77 7.82
N ASN A 347 -13.61 12.43 8.65
CA ASN A 347 -13.74 13.86 8.92
C ASN A 347 -13.34 14.72 7.70
N PHE A 348 -12.56 14.17 6.77
CA PHE A 348 -12.24 14.81 5.51
C PHE A 348 -13.48 14.92 4.59
N PHE A 349 -14.38 13.93 4.62
CA PHE A 349 -15.61 13.94 3.84
C PHE A 349 -16.82 14.58 4.56
N ARG A 350 -16.64 15.02 5.80
CA ARG A 350 -17.65 15.79 6.55
C ARG A 350 -17.43 17.29 6.46
N LEU A 351 -18.52 18.06 6.62
CA LEU A 351 -18.48 19.52 6.70
C LEU A 351 -18.42 19.98 8.15
N ARG A 352 -17.73 21.11 8.40
CA ARG A 352 -17.68 21.72 9.73
C ARG A 352 -18.93 22.56 9.94
N VAL A 353 -19.56 22.38 11.09
CA VAL A 353 -20.81 23.03 11.50
C VAL A 353 -20.64 23.45 12.97
N PRO A 354 -21.30 24.53 13.44
CA PRO A 354 -21.24 24.90 14.84
C PRO A 354 -21.78 23.78 15.75
N LEU A 355 -21.38 23.80 17.03
CA LEU A 355 -21.66 22.71 17.98
C LEU A 355 -23.16 22.55 18.27
N ASP A 356 -23.95 23.61 18.12
CA ASP A 356 -25.42 23.64 18.26
C ASP A 356 -26.17 22.72 17.28
N LYS A 357 -25.63 22.50 16.09
CA LYS A 357 -26.29 21.79 14.98
C LYS A 357 -25.49 20.60 14.46
N CYS A 358 -24.37 20.28 15.10
CA CYS A 358 -23.51 19.18 14.67
C CYS A 358 -24.17 17.80 14.93
N GLN A 359 -23.90 16.86 14.03
CA GLN A 359 -24.28 15.45 14.17
C GLN A 359 -23.14 14.63 14.79
N PHE A 360 -21.91 15.10 14.63
CA PHE A 360 -20.71 14.48 15.17
C PHE A 360 -19.83 15.54 15.82
N VAL A 361 -19.16 15.18 16.90
CA VAL A 361 -18.18 16.04 17.57
C VAL A 361 -16.84 15.33 17.56
N TYR A 362 -15.84 15.99 16.98
CA TYR A 362 -14.45 15.62 17.15
C TYR A 362 -13.95 16.23 18.44
N MET A 363 -13.54 15.38 19.39
CA MET A 363 -12.95 15.79 20.65
C MET A 363 -11.49 15.36 20.68
N LEU A 364 -10.63 16.29 21.11
CA LEU A 364 -9.20 16.10 21.23
C LEU A 364 -8.76 16.59 22.61
N LYS A 365 -8.40 15.63 23.47
CA LYS A 365 -7.77 15.90 24.76
C LYS A 365 -6.26 15.86 24.55
N ARG A 366 -5.56 16.94 24.91
CA ARG A 366 -4.09 16.97 24.80
C ARG A 366 -3.50 16.01 25.84
N ASP A 367 -2.45 15.30 25.44
CA ASP A 367 -1.65 14.56 26.40
C ASP A 367 -0.77 15.59 27.11
N ASP A 368 -1.12 15.92 28.35
CA ASP A 368 -0.17 16.58 29.24
C ASP A 368 0.91 15.53 29.53
N THR A 369 2.00 15.60 28.77
CA THR A 369 3.21 14.82 29.03
C THR A 369 3.84 15.38 30.29
N GLU A 370 3.30 15.01 31.45
CA GLU A 370 4.01 15.18 32.70
C GLU A 370 5.22 14.24 32.65
N VAL A 371 6.40 14.78 32.36
CA VAL A 371 7.67 14.08 32.45
C VAL A 371 7.91 13.78 33.93
N LEU A 372 7.34 12.68 34.41
CA LEU A 372 7.35 12.27 35.82
C LEU A 372 8.76 11.88 36.33
N LEU A 373 9.75 11.76 35.43
CA LEU A 373 11.15 11.53 35.76
C LEU A 373 12.03 12.40 34.85
N ALA A 374 12.49 13.54 35.37
CA ALA A 374 13.62 14.24 34.78
C ALA A 374 14.87 13.38 35.02
N ASP A 375 15.26 12.59 34.02
CA ASP A 375 16.49 11.81 34.10
C ASP A 375 17.69 12.78 34.15
N ARG A 376 18.59 12.55 35.11
CA ARG A 376 19.72 13.44 35.41
C ARG A 376 20.88 13.30 34.40
N SER A 377 20.71 12.42 33.40
CA SER A 377 21.75 11.97 32.47
C SER A 377 21.91 12.84 31.20
N GLY A 378 21.02 13.82 30.97
CA GLY A 378 21.07 14.69 29.77
C GLY A 378 20.69 13.99 28.46
N VAL A 379 20.50 12.66 28.48
CA VAL A 379 20.05 11.87 27.33
C VAL A 379 18.57 12.16 27.01
N SER A 380 17.74 12.34 28.04
CA SER A 380 16.34 12.75 27.87
C SER A 380 16.22 14.12 27.19
N ASP A 381 17.11 15.06 27.52
CA ASP A 381 17.11 16.40 26.92
C ASP A 381 17.52 16.36 25.44
N PHE A 382 18.46 15.47 25.08
CA PHE A 382 18.85 15.27 23.69
C PHE A 382 17.73 14.61 22.88
N VAL A 383 17.11 13.55 23.41
CA VAL A 383 15.96 12.88 22.77
C VAL A 383 14.79 13.85 22.62
N ALA A 384 14.47 14.63 23.65
CA ALA A 384 13.43 15.66 23.57
C ALA A 384 13.76 16.76 22.56
N LYS A 385 15.03 17.12 22.37
CA LYS A 385 15.45 18.11 21.36
C LYS A 385 15.35 17.56 19.94
N VAL A 386 15.65 16.29 19.74
CA VAL A 386 15.47 15.57 18.46
C VAL A 386 14.00 15.38 18.16
N GLU A 387 13.18 14.92 19.11
CA GLU A 387 11.74 14.82 18.96
C GLU A 387 11.10 16.18 18.66
N ASN A 388 11.49 17.26 19.35
CA ASN A 388 10.99 18.60 19.05
C ASN A 388 11.42 19.15 17.68
N PHE A 389 12.50 18.60 17.11
CA PHE A 389 12.96 18.94 15.75
C PHE A 389 12.16 18.20 14.68
N PHE A 390 11.80 16.93 14.92
CA PHE A 390 11.06 16.08 13.97
C PHE A 390 9.52 16.15 14.14
N ALA A 391 9.03 16.40 15.34
CA ALA A 391 7.65 16.69 15.61
C ALA A 391 7.39 18.16 15.24
N SER A 392 6.78 18.38 14.07
CA SER A 392 6.39 19.72 13.62
C SER A 392 5.76 20.51 14.77
N LYS A 393 6.37 21.65 15.15
CA LYS A 393 5.81 22.64 16.09
C LYS A 393 4.31 22.82 15.79
N GLY A 394 3.45 22.28 16.64
CA GLY A 394 1.99 22.38 16.52
C GLY A 394 1.23 21.10 16.16
N LYS A 395 1.87 19.92 16.11
CA LYS A 395 1.09 18.66 16.08
C LYS A 395 0.49 18.45 17.47
N LEU A 396 -0.80 18.77 17.65
CA LEU A 396 -1.51 18.46 18.88
C LEU A 396 -1.48 16.93 19.08
N SER A 397 -0.61 16.46 19.98
CA SER A 397 -0.59 15.08 20.46
C SER A 397 -1.61 14.94 21.58
N GLY A 398 -2.36 13.86 21.58
CA GLY A 398 -3.51 13.70 22.44
C GLY A 398 -4.45 12.59 22.01
N TYR A 399 -5.23 12.09 22.97
CA TYR A 399 -6.35 11.21 22.67
C TYR A 399 -7.42 11.94 21.84
N ARG A 400 -7.72 11.39 20.68
CA ARG A 400 -8.65 11.96 19.69
C ARG A 400 -9.71 10.95 19.29
N THR A 401 -10.95 11.39 19.19
CA THR A 401 -12.02 10.56 18.66
C THR A 401 -13.18 11.42 18.13
N THR A 402 -13.88 10.92 17.12
CA THR A 402 -15.09 11.57 16.60
C THR A 402 -16.30 10.77 17.04
N MET A 403 -17.15 11.36 17.87
CA MET A 403 -18.32 10.71 18.44
C MET A 403 -19.61 11.24 17.82
N PRO A 404 -20.65 10.40 17.68
CA PRO A 404 -21.99 10.87 17.31
C PRO A 404 -22.62 11.67 18.44
N VAL A 405 -23.46 12.66 18.10
CA VAL A 405 -24.32 13.37 19.04
C VAL A 405 -25.64 12.63 19.16
N VAL A 406 -26.03 12.28 20.38
CA VAL A 406 -27.32 11.63 20.67
C VAL A 406 -28.23 12.62 21.39
N GLU A 407 -29.49 12.68 21.00
CA GLU A 407 -30.49 13.52 21.65
C GLU A 407 -31.38 12.67 22.57
N VAL A 408 -31.39 12.97 23.86
CA VAL A 408 -32.16 12.24 24.88
C VAL A 408 -32.97 13.25 25.70
N ASP A 409 -34.29 13.14 25.67
CA ASP A 409 -35.22 14.05 26.37
C ASP A 409 -34.90 15.55 26.12
N GLY A 410 -34.51 15.90 24.89
CA GLY A 410 -34.17 17.28 24.47
C GLY A 410 -32.75 17.74 24.84
N LEU A 411 -31.95 16.89 25.50
CA LEU A 411 -30.53 17.16 25.77
C LEU A 411 -29.67 16.55 24.67
N ARG A 412 -28.74 17.34 24.12
CA ARG A 412 -27.74 16.87 23.14
C ARG A 412 -26.50 16.41 23.87
N ILE A 413 -26.17 15.14 23.70
CA ILE A 413 -25.21 14.42 24.53
C ILE A 413 -24.14 13.79 23.65
N VAL A 414 -22.89 13.80 24.15
CA VAL A 414 -21.75 13.08 23.57
C VAL A 414 -21.00 12.35 24.69
N GLU A 415 -20.55 11.13 24.44
CA GLU A 415 -19.72 10.38 25.38
C GLU A 415 -18.27 10.36 24.90
N PHE A 416 -17.34 10.82 25.73
CA PHE A 416 -15.92 10.90 25.42
C PHE A 416 -15.09 10.43 26.61
N GLN A 417 -14.24 9.42 26.41
CA GLN A 417 -13.47 8.76 27.48
C GLN A 417 -14.37 8.29 28.65
N HIS A 418 -15.53 7.71 28.33
CA HIS A 418 -16.53 7.25 29.32
C HIS A 418 -17.09 8.36 30.22
N LEU A 419 -16.93 9.62 29.83
CA LEU A 419 -17.57 10.77 30.45
C LEU A 419 -18.65 11.31 29.51
N ARG A 420 -19.83 11.57 30.06
CA ARG A 420 -20.93 12.18 29.33
C ARG A 420 -20.79 13.69 29.32
N TYR A 421 -20.88 14.28 28.14
CA TYR A 421 -20.89 15.72 27.93
C TYR A 421 -22.25 16.15 27.39
N VAL A 422 -22.82 17.19 27.98
CA VAL A 422 -24.10 17.78 27.59
C VAL A 422 -23.85 19.13 26.91
N TYR A 423 -24.57 19.41 25.84
CA TYR A 423 -24.50 20.70 25.17
C TYR A 423 -25.12 21.79 26.03
N GLU A 424 -24.33 22.79 26.39
CA GLU A 424 -24.77 23.93 27.18
C GLU A 424 -24.87 25.17 26.28
N GLU A 425 -26.07 25.76 26.20
CA GLU A 425 -26.33 26.90 25.30
C GLU A 425 -25.58 28.15 25.75
N THR A 426 -25.38 28.33 27.06
CA THR A 426 -24.69 29.49 27.61
C THR A 426 -23.20 29.52 27.24
N GLU A 427 -22.55 28.35 27.22
CA GLU A 427 -21.14 28.21 26.89
C GLU A 427 -20.88 27.86 25.41
N GLN A 428 -21.93 27.54 24.64
CA GLN A 428 -21.86 27.10 23.24
C GLN A 428 -20.89 25.93 23.01
N ARG A 429 -20.73 25.07 24.03
CA ARG A 429 -19.84 23.89 24.02
C ARG A 429 -20.46 22.72 24.76
N PHE A 430 -19.89 21.54 24.53
CA PHE A 430 -20.24 20.36 25.31
C PHE A 430 -19.46 20.38 26.64
N VAL A 431 -20.16 20.36 27.76
CA VAL A 431 -19.59 20.37 29.11
C VAL A 431 -19.87 19.05 29.82
N PRO A 432 -18.98 18.57 30.71
CA PRO A 432 -19.24 17.35 31.48
C PRO A 432 -20.56 17.46 32.25
N GLY A 433 -21.40 16.42 32.14
CA GLY A 433 -22.65 16.34 32.89
C GLY A 433 -22.38 16.32 34.40
N ALA A 434 -23.06 17.19 35.15
CA ALA A 434 -22.89 17.34 36.57
C ALA A 434 -24.23 17.29 37.29
N VAL A 435 -24.28 16.59 38.42
CA VAL A 435 -25.44 16.58 39.31
C VAL A 435 -25.05 17.19 40.63
N ALA A 436 -25.87 18.11 41.12
CA ALA A 436 -25.68 18.67 42.46
C ALA A 436 -26.06 17.62 43.51
N LEU A 437 -25.10 17.26 44.36
CA LEU A 437 -25.34 16.45 45.55
C LEU A 437 -25.58 17.38 46.75
N GLY A 438 -26.40 16.93 47.72
CA GLY A 438 -26.61 17.63 48.98
C GLY A 438 -25.29 18.01 49.66
N ARG A 439 -25.17 19.26 50.11
CA ARG A 439 -23.91 19.81 50.66
C ARG A 439 -23.83 19.69 52.17
N THR A 440 -24.98 19.74 52.84
CA THR A 440 -25.09 19.68 54.30
C THR A 440 -25.64 18.34 54.74
N TYR A 441 -25.43 17.99 56.01
CA TYR A 441 -26.04 16.80 56.61
C TYR A 441 -27.57 16.83 56.48
N ASP A 442 -28.17 18.01 56.57
CA ASP A 442 -29.61 18.20 56.41
C ASP A 442 -30.06 17.90 54.96
N ASP A 443 -29.30 18.36 53.95
CA ASP A 443 -29.59 18.03 52.54
C ASP A 443 -29.50 16.53 52.27
N MET A 444 -28.49 15.85 52.82
CA MET A 444 -28.33 14.40 52.69
C MET A 444 -29.46 13.64 53.40
N GLN A 445 -29.91 14.14 54.55
CA GLN A 445 -31.02 13.56 55.29
C GLN A 445 -32.36 13.77 54.56
N ASN A 446 -32.52 14.90 53.86
CA ASN A 446 -33.67 15.18 53.01
C ASN A 446 -33.70 14.31 51.75
N GLU A 447 -32.54 13.92 51.20
CA GLU A 447 -32.43 12.98 50.07
C GLU A 447 -32.48 11.49 50.49
N ALA A 448 -32.52 11.17 51.79
CA ALA A 448 -32.44 9.81 52.30
C ALA A 448 -33.66 8.92 51.95
N SER A 449 -34.83 9.53 51.67
CA SER A 449 -36.02 8.81 51.22
C SER A 449 -35.98 8.36 49.75
N GLY A 450 -34.87 8.65 49.05
CA GLY A 450 -34.74 8.41 47.62
C GLY A 450 -35.20 9.60 46.78
N LEU A 451 -34.95 9.50 45.48
CA LEU A 451 -35.25 10.54 44.49
C LEU A 451 -36.64 10.34 43.90
N SER A 452 -37.29 11.43 43.46
CA SER A 452 -38.48 11.31 42.62
C SER A 452 -38.13 10.70 41.27
N ASP A 453 -39.08 10.06 40.61
CA ASP A 453 -38.88 9.48 39.27
C ASP A 453 -38.39 10.51 38.24
N THR A 454 -38.87 11.75 38.35
CA THR A 454 -38.47 12.86 37.48
C THR A 454 -37.01 13.27 37.70
N GLU A 455 -36.58 13.39 38.95
CA GLU A 455 -35.21 13.74 39.30
C GLU A 455 -34.25 12.58 38.99
N ALA A 456 -34.65 11.34 39.28
CA ALA A 456 -33.89 10.16 38.93
C ALA A 456 -33.67 10.07 37.41
N LYS A 457 -34.71 10.29 36.61
CA LYS A 457 -34.62 10.32 35.14
C LYS A 457 -33.71 11.45 34.66
N HIS A 458 -33.82 12.64 35.25
CA HIS A 458 -32.96 13.77 34.90
C HIS A 458 -31.47 13.51 35.21
N ARG A 459 -31.16 12.94 36.38
CA ARG A 459 -29.79 12.57 36.77
C ARG A 459 -29.20 11.49 35.86
N ILE A 460 -29.99 10.46 35.54
CA ILE A 460 -29.58 9.38 34.61
C ILE A 460 -29.30 9.94 33.22
N ASN A 461 -30.13 10.85 32.71
CA ASN A 461 -29.90 11.46 31.40
C ASN A 461 -28.63 12.33 31.39
N THR A 462 -28.36 13.05 32.48
CA THR A 462 -27.23 13.98 32.57
C THR A 462 -25.89 13.28 32.75
N VAL A 463 -25.79 12.32 33.68
CA VAL A 463 -24.51 11.69 34.07
C VAL A 463 -24.34 10.32 33.43
N GLY A 464 -25.44 9.64 33.09
CA GLY A 464 -25.43 8.25 32.63
C GLY A 464 -25.50 7.24 33.78
N PRO A 465 -25.62 5.94 33.46
CA PRO A 465 -25.54 4.87 34.44
C PRO A 465 -24.13 4.76 35.03
N ASN A 466 -24.03 4.22 36.25
CA ASN A 466 -22.74 3.89 36.86
C ASN A 466 -22.20 2.55 36.32
N SER A 467 -21.96 2.51 35.01
CA SER A 467 -21.35 1.38 34.31
C SER A 467 -20.28 1.89 33.34
N VAL A 468 -19.18 1.14 33.24
CA VAL A 468 -18.13 1.40 32.24
C VAL A 468 -18.32 0.40 31.13
N ASP A 469 -19.00 0.82 30.07
CA ASP A 469 -19.23 -0.01 28.91
C ASP A 469 -17.98 -0.02 28.03
N VAL A 470 -17.35 -1.18 27.94
CA VAL A 470 -16.19 -1.41 27.09
C VAL A 470 -16.68 -1.87 25.73
N GLU A 471 -16.59 -1.01 24.72
CA GLU A 471 -16.93 -1.37 23.33
C GLU A 471 -15.97 -2.44 22.83
N MET A 472 -16.50 -3.65 22.56
CA MET A 472 -15.78 -4.68 21.84
C MET A 472 -16.06 -4.54 20.34
N PRO A 473 -15.04 -4.26 19.50
CA PRO A 473 -15.24 -4.21 18.06
C PRO A 473 -15.73 -5.57 17.57
N SER A 474 -16.69 -5.55 16.64
CA SER A 474 -17.14 -6.79 16.01
C SER A 474 -15.99 -7.43 15.23
N LEU A 475 -16.09 -8.75 14.98
CA LEU A 475 -15.07 -9.48 14.23
C LEU A 475 -14.79 -8.84 12.85
N PRO A 476 -15.80 -8.44 12.04
CA PRO A 476 -15.54 -7.77 10.76
C PRO A 476 -14.80 -6.43 10.91
N VAL A 477 -15.14 -5.65 11.93
CA VAL A 477 -14.48 -4.36 12.20
C VAL A 477 -13.03 -4.58 12.64
N SER A 478 -12.78 -5.61 13.44
CA SER A 478 -11.43 -5.99 13.87
C SER A 478 -10.57 -6.44 12.70
N MET A 479 -11.10 -7.29 11.82
CA MET A 479 -10.42 -7.69 10.58
C MET A 479 -10.11 -6.48 9.70
N ALA A 480 -11.08 -5.58 9.49
CA ALA A 480 -10.85 -4.38 8.69
C ALA A 480 -9.72 -3.51 9.28
N HIS A 481 -9.70 -3.29 10.59
CA HIS A 481 -8.62 -2.56 11.26
C HIS A 481 -7.25 -3.19 11.03
N GLU A 482 -7.17 -4.52 10.96
CA GLU A 482 -5.93 -5.24 10.71
C GLU A 482 -5.48 -5.15 9.23
N PHE A 483 -6.41 -5.31 8.29
CA PHE A 483 -6.15 -5.16 6.85
C PHE A 483 -5.67 -3.76 6.47
N PHE A 484 -6.14 -2.71 7.14
CA PHE A 484 -5.70 -1.32 6.91
C PHE A 484 -4.46 -0.92 7.71
N THR A 485 -3.62 -1.88 8.09
CA THR A 485 -2.28 -1.60 8.62
C THR A 485 -1.24 -1.55 7.50
N LEU A 486 -0.18 -0.77 7.69
CA LEU A 486 0.91 -0.66 6.73
C LEU A 486 1.58 -2.01 6.42
N PHE A 487 1.59 -2.92 7.40
CA PHE A 487 2.17 -4.24 7.26
C PHE A 487 1.40 -5.10 6.24
N TYR A 488 0.07 -5.15 6.32
CA TYR A 488 -0.74 -5.90 5.36
C TYR A 488 -0.70 -5.29 3.96
N ILE A 489 -0.64 -3.96 3.85
CA ILE A 489 -0.41 -3.28 2.56
C ILE A 489 0.94 -3.70 1.97
N TYR A 490 2.00 -3.74 2.76
CA TYR A 490 3.30 -4.21 2.31
C TYR A 490 3.21 -5.66 1.80
N GLN A 491 2.59 -6.56 2.57
CA GLN A 491 2.43 -7.96 2.18
C GLN A 491 1.70 -8.13 0.85
N ILE A 492 0.53 -7.50 0.67
CA ILE A 492 -0.24 -7.60 -0.58
C ILE A 492 0.53 -7.02 -1.77
N MET A 493 1.26 -5.92 -1.58
CA MET A 493 2.08 -5.33 -2.63
C MET A 493 3.26 -6.23 -3.02
N CYS A 494 3.87 -6.93 -2.06
CA CYS A 494 4.87 -7.95 -2.34
C CYS A 494 4.28 -9.16 -3.07
N TYR A 495 3.09 -9.62 -2.68
CA TYR A 495 2.41 -10.70 -3.39
C TYR A 495 2.13 -10.34 -4.85
N TYR A 496 1.71 -9.11 -5.13
CA TYR A 496 1.52 -8.66 -6.52
C TYR A 496 2.80 -8.62 -7.35
N VAL A 497 3.97 -8.43 -6.73
CA VAL A 497 5.26 -8.46 -7.45
C VAL A 497 5.76 -9.90 -7.63
N TRP A 498 5.42 -10.77 -6.68
CA TRP A 498 5.82 -12.17 -6.71
C TRP A 498 5.05 -12.97 -7.76
N TYR A 499 3.74 -12.73 -7.86
CA TYR A 499 2.88 -13.26 -8.91
C TYR A 499 3.00 -12.42 -10.16
#